data_AF-A0A1K0I995-F1
#
_entry.id   AF-A0A1K0I995-F1
#
_cell.length_a   1.000
_cell.length_b   1.000
_cell.length_c   1.000
_cell.angle_alpha   90.00
_cell.angle_beta   90.00
_cell.angle_gamma   90.00
#
_symmetry.space_group_name_H-M   'P 1'
#
loop_
_entity.id
_entity.type
_entity.pdbx_description
1 polymer ?
#
loop_
_entity_poly.entity_id
_entity_poly.type
_entity_poly.pdbx_seq_one_letter_code
_entity_poly.pdbx_strand_id
1 'polypeptide(L)'
;MFRHTKGANGEPLVKGNEVTGFTNSEEEAVQLTRVVPFLVEDMLKASGGRFTRGEDWASYVVVAGRLVTGQNPASSDAAAEALLKMLK
;
A
#
# COMPACT_ATOMS: atom_id res chain seq x y z
N MET A 1 -3.44 0.37 5.47
CA MET A 1 -4.53 -0.35 6.18
C MET A 1 -4.99 -1.53 5.31
N PHE A 2 -4.46 -2.75 5.49
CA PHE A 2 -4.98 -4.01 4.89
C PHE A 2 -4.67 -5.26 5.73
N ARG A 3 -4.12 -5.09 6.94
CA ARG A 3 -3.54 -6.15 7.76
C ARG A 3 -4.50 -7.30 8.09
N HIS A 4 -5.79 -7.01 8.19
CA HIS A 4 -6.81 -7.98 8.56
C HIS A 4 -7.98 -8.03 7.57
N THR A 5 -7.90 -7.26 6.49
CA THR A 5 -8.97 -7.17 5.50
C THR A 5 -8.96 -8.43 4.65
N LYS A 6 -10.10 -9.13 4.60
CA LYS A 6 -10.27 -10.37 3.86
C LYS A 6 -11.32 -10.24 2.78
N GLY A 7 -11.15 -10.99 1.68
CA GLY A 7 -12.18 -11.16 0.67
C GLY A 7 -13.29 -12.10 1.14
N ALA A 8 -14.33 -12.27 0.30
CA ALA A 8 -15.45 -13.18 0.59
C ALA A 8 -15.03 -14.65 0.76
N ASN A 9 -13.87 -15.02 0.23
CA ASN A 9 -13.25 -16.35 0.36
C ASN A 9 -12.40 -16.50 1.64
N GLY A 10 -12.34 -15.48 2.51
CA GLY A 10 -11.57 -15.51 3.76
C GLY A 10 -10.07 -15.30 3.62
N GLU A 11 -9.57 -15.12 2.40
CA GLU A 11 -8.16 -14.83 2.10
C GLU A 11 -7.86 -13.33 2.25
N PRO A 12 -6.61 -12.92 2.52
CA PRO A 12 -6.24 -11.51 2.55
C PRO A 12 -6.64 -10.80 1.25
N LEU A 13 -7.24 -9.62 1.37
CA LEU A 13 -7.76 -8.87 0.21
C LEU A 13 -6.67 -8.54 -0.82
N VAL A 14 -5.43 -8.38 -0.35
CA VAL A 14 -4.27 -8.01 -1.18
C VAL A 14 -3.63 -9.22 -1.89
N LYS A 15 -4.03 -10.46 -1.54
CA LYS A 15 -3.41 -11.67 -2.06
C LYS A 15 -3.51 -11.71 -3.59
N GLY A 16 -2.37 -11.77 -4.27
CA GLY A 16 -2.29 -11.82 -5.72
C GLY A 16 -2.59 -10.50 -6.44
N ASN A 17 -2.70 -9.38 -5.73
CA ASN A 17 -2.83 -8.04 -6.31
C ASN A 17 -1.51 -7.27 -6.23
N GLU A 18 -1.27 -6.37 -7.18
CA GLU A 18 -0.22 -5.36 -7.03
C GLU A 18 -0.67 -4.33 -6.00
N VAL A 19 0.26 -3.97 -5.10
CA VAL A 19 0.00 -3.03 -4.01
C VAL A 19 1.23 -2.19 -3.74
N THR A 20 1.02 -1.03 -3.15
CA THR A 20 2.06 -0.20 -2.57
C THR A 20 1.65 0.28 -1.18
N GLY A 21 2.56 0.97 -0.50
CA GLY A 21 2.40 1.51 0.83
C GLY A 21 3.74 2.06 1.32
N PHE A 22 3.75 2.61 2.53
CA PHE A 22 4.97 3.22 3.07
C PHE A 22 6.09 2.18 3.11
N THR A 23 7.21 2.53 2.48
CA THR A 23 8.30 1.58 2.26
C THR A 23 9.13 1.39 3.52
N ASN A 24 9.83 0.27 3.61
CA ASN A 24 10.76 0.05 4.73
C ASN A 24 11.87 1.10 4.75
N SER A 25 12.31 1.62 3.60
CA SER A 25 13.33 2.68 3.52
C SER A 25 12.81 4.03 4.00
N GLU A 26 11.57 4.40 3.66
CA GLU A 26 10.95 5.61 4.20
C GLU A 26 10.73 5.50 5.72
N GLU A 27 10.33 4.32 6.23
CA GLU A 27 10.20 4.05 7.67
C GLU A 27 11.54 4.14 8.41
N GLU A 28 12.61 3.60 7.82
CA GLU A 28 13.97 3.71 8.36
C GLU A 28 14.46 5.17 8.39
N ALA A 29 14.19 5.93 7.33
CA ALA A 29 14.58 7.33 7.22
C ALA A 29 13.91 8.21 8.30
N VAL A 30 12.68 7.89 8.74
CA VAL A 30 12.01 8.58 9.85
C VAL A 30 12.36 8.03 11.22
N GLN A 31 13.22 7.00 11.31
CA GLN A 31 13.71 6.39 12.55
C GLN A 31 12.61 5.80 13.46
N LEU A 32 11.43 5.50 12.89
CA LEU A 32 10.29 4.97 13.63
C LEU A 32 10.16 3.44 13.52
N THR A 33 11.09 2.77 12.84
CA THR A 33 11.10 1.29 12.66
C THR A 33 11.02 0.49 13.96
N ARG A 34 11.53 1.04 15.09
CA ARG A 34 11.46 0.41 16.42
C ARG A 34 10.23 0.81 17.24
N VAL A 35 9.47 1.79 16.76
CA VAL A 35 8.26 2.32 17.40
C VAL A 35 7.03 1.65 16.81
N VAL A 36 7.04 1.42 15.49
CA VAL A 36 5.91 0.80 14.80
C VAL A 36 5.79 -0.69 15.15
N PRO A 37 4.57 -1.19 15.36
CA PRO A 37 4.34 -2.59 15.74
C PRO A 37 4.60 -3.59 14.61
N PHE A 38 4.76 -3.11 13.37
CA PHE A 38 5.12 -3.87 12.18
C PHE A 38 5.43 -2.91 11.03
N LEU A 39 6.15 -3.40 10.02
CA LEU A 39 6.41 -2.66 8.78
C LEU A 39 5.33 -2.93 7.73
N VAL A 40 4.86 -1.88 7.05
CA VAL A 40 3.72 -1.98 6.11
C VAL A 40 4.07 -2.82 4.89
N GLU A 41 5.24 -2.58 4.29
CA GLU A 41 5.72 -3.33 3.12
C GLU A 41 5.82 -4.83 3.42
N ASP A 42 6.46 -5.21 4.53
CA ASP A 42 6.61 -6.61 4.93
C ASP A 42 5.25 -7.27 5.20
N MET A 43 4.35 -6.56 5.87
CA MET A 43 3.00 -7.05 6.16
C MET A 43 2.20 -7.31 4.88
N LEU A 44 2.30 -6.42 3.89
CA LEU A 44 1.62 -6.58 2.60
C LEU A 44 2.19 -7.77 1.81
N LYS A 45 3.52 -7.93 1.79
CA LYS A 45 4.19 -9.09 1.18
C LYS A 45 3.78 -10.39 1.86
N ALA A 46 3.80 -10.44 3.19
CA ALA A 46 3.39 -11.61 3.98
C ALA A 46 1.91 -11.98 3.76
N SER A 47 1.07 -11.00 3.45
CA SER A 47 -0.34 -11.20 3.08
C SER A 47 -0.55 -11.64 1.62
N GLY A 48 0.53 -11.90 0.87
CA GLY A 48 0.50 -12.34 -0.51
C GLY A 48 0.33 -11.22 -1.54
N GLY A 49 0.49 -9.96 -1.15
CA GLY A 49 0.50 -8.82 -2.07
C GLY A 49 1.80 -8.75 -2.89
N ARG A 50 1.69 -8.42 -4.18
CA ARG A 50 2.85 -8.08 -5.02
C ARG A 50 3.22 -6.63 -4.79
N PHE A 51 4.09 -6.41 -3.80
CA PHE A 51 4.50 -5.06 -3.43
C PHE A 51 5.37 -4.41 -4.50
N THR A 52 5.01 -3.18 -4.91
CA THR A 52 5.80 -2.32 -5.79
C THR A 52 5.94 -0.94 -5.16
N ARG A 53 6.98 -0.21 -5.54
CA ARG A 53 7.28 1.13 -5.01
C ARG A 53 7.97 1.99 -6.05
N GLY A 54 7.76 3.30 -5.94
CA GLY A 54 8.56 4.31 -6.61
C GLY A 54 9.77 4.71 -5.77
N GLU A 55 10.37 5.85 -6.11
CA GLU A 55 11.39 6.48 -5.29
C GLU A 55 10.81 6.90 -3.93
N ASP A 56 11.64 6.89 -2.89
CA ASP A 56 11.23 7.37 -1.57
C ASP A 56 10.76 8.82 -1.66
N TRP A 57 9.67 9.14 -0.95
CA TRP A 57 9.02 10.47 -0.92
C TRP A 57 8.35 10.93 -2.22
N ALA A 58 8.58 10.24 -3.34
CA ALA A 58 7.87 10.52 -4.58
C ALA A 58 6.43 9.99 -4.52
N SER A 59 5.52 10.65 -5.25
CA SER A 59 4.16 10.15 -5.42
C SER A 59 4.16 8.84 -6.22
N TYR A 60 3.57 7.78 -5.66
CA TYR A 60 3.42 6.49 -6.32
C TYR A 60 2.09 5.84 -5.93
N VAL A 61 1.30 5.48 -6.96
CA VAL A 61 -0.05 4.91 -6.81
C VAL A 61 -0.16 3.66 -7.65
N VAL A 62 -0.73 2.61 -7.05
CA VAL A 62 -1.04 1.35 -7.73
C VAL A 62 -2.54 1.14 -7.73
N VAL A 63 -3.10 0.83 -8.90
CA VAL A 63 -4.52 0.49 -9.08
C VAL A 63 -4.61 -0.94 -9.60
N ALA A 64 -5.11 -1.85 -8.76
CA ALA A 64 -5.34 -3.25 -9.09
C ALA A 64 -6.84 -3.57 -9.06
N GLY A 65 -7.50 -3.49 -10.22
CA GLY A 65 -8.95 -3.65 -10.31
C GLY A 65 -9.69 -2.58 -9.48
N ARG A 66 -10.31 -2.99 -8.37
CA ARG A 66 -11.01 -2.08 -7.43
C ARG A 66 -10.16 -1.64 -6.23
N LEU A 67 -8.90 -2.06 -6.18
CA LEU A 67 -7.98 -1.77 -5.09
C LEU A 67 -7.05 -0.61 -5.48
N VAL A 68 -7.13 0.51 -4.76
CA VAL A 68 -6.22 1.66 -4.92
C VAL A 68 -5.30 1.71 -3.70
N THR A 69 -3.99 1.81 -3.92
CA THR A 69 -2.99 1.97 -2.87
C THR A 69 -2.00 3.08 -3.23
N GLY A 70 -1.56 3.85 -2.24
CA GLY A 70 -0.58 4.92 -2.40
C GLY A 70 0.59 4.73 -1.44
N GLN A 71 1.80 5.07 -1.87
CA GLN A 71 3.02 4.80 -1.13
C GLN A 71 3.12 5.68 0.14
N ASN A 72 2.95 6.99 -0.01
CA ASN A 72 3.26 7.97 1.02
C ASN A 72 2.29 9.19 0.95
N PRO A 73 2.42 10.19 1.84
CA PRO A 73 1.55 11.36 1.81
C PRO A 73 1.56 12.14 0.48
N ALA A 74 2.69 12.15 -0.24
CA ALA A 74 2.76 12.80 -1.56
C ALA A 74 1.87 12.11 -2.61
N SER A 75 1.45 10.86 -2.35
CA SER A 75 0.60 10.07 -3.23
C SER A 75 -0.91 10.33 -3.03
N SER A 76 -1.30 11.15 -2.04
CA SER A 76 -2.72 11.32 -1.66
C SER A 76 -3.58 11.90 -2.78
N ASP A 77 -3.13 12.96 -3.45
CA ASP A 77 -3.90 13.60 -4.52
C ASP A 77 -4.08 12.65 -5.72
N ALA A 78 -3.00 12.00 -6.14
CA ALA A 78 -3.03 11.03 -7.24
C ALA A 78 -3.92 9.82 -6.90
N ALA A 79 -3.93 9.34 -5.65
CA ALA A 79 -4.81 8.26 -5.22
C ALA A 79 -6.29 8.68 -5.23
N ALA A 80 -6.59 9.92 -4.82
CA ALA A 80 -7.95 10.47 -4.87
C ALA A 80 -8.44 10.62 -6.32
N GLU A 81 -7.59 11.11 -7.23
CA GLU A 81 -7.91 11.18 -8.65
C GLU A 81 -8.19 9.80 -9.26
N ALA A 82 -7.37 8.79 -8.92
CA ALA A 82 -7.57 7.42 -9.37
C ALA A 82 -8.93 6.88 -8.90
N LEU A 83 -9.29 7.10 -7.63
CA LEU A 83 -10.58 6.71 -7.09
C LEU A 83 -11.75 7.41 -7.82
N LEU A 84 -11.66 8.72 -8.04
CA LEU A 84 -12.70 9.48 -8.75
C LEU A 84 -12.93 8.97 -10.18
N LYS A 85 -11.86 8.55 -10.88
CA LYS A 85 -11.97 7.96 -12.22
C LYS A 85 -12.73 6.62 -12.22
N MET A 86 -12.74 5.89 -11.10
CA MET A 86 -13.42 4.59 -10.98
C MET A 86 -14.91 4.71 -10.64
N LEU A 87 -15.37 5.89 -10.21
CA LEU A 87 -16.76 6.17 -9.86
C LEU A 87 -17.57 6.79 -11.00
N LYS A 88 -16.91 7.15 -12.11
CA LYS A 88 -17.54 7.60 -13.34
C LYS A 88 -17.94 6.40 -14.20
#